data_AF-A0A9D4CUF3-F1
#
_entry.id   AF-A0A9D4CUF3-F1
#
_cell.length_a   1.000
_cell.length_b   1.000
_cell.length_c   1.000
_cell.angle_alpha   90.00
_cell.angle_beta   90.00
_cell.angle_gamma   90.00
#
_symmetry.space_group_name_H-M   'P 1'
#
loop_
_entity.id
_entity.type
_entity.pdbx_description
1 polymer ?
#
loop_
_entity_poly.entity_id
_entity_poly.type
_entity_poly.pdbx_seq_one_letter_code
_entity_poly.pdbx_strand_id
1 'polypeptide(L)'
;MDELAVFKGVLCVEAGINLHNIPEDIDVFRMDTRVYQGHCILLQERPANARYDEITNALCDDGYGNVILSSSLFLDECQAAMTKYHELGFPVVYHERAGPSIPMSLYDMVHHDKVVALRCHYPSILQKWAARPRYWPSPDIVKKVVSLGAYVTPVGFRHSEYKHIEWRICFNTGEAQLVNDLHDTQTKVDVIL
;
A
#
# COMPACT_ATOMS: atom_id res chain seq x y z
N MET A 1 -11.87 7.21 -12.11
CA MET A 1 -12.26 6.12 -11.19
C MET A 1 -11.00 5.62 -10.54
N ASP A 2 -11.00 5.60 -9.22
CA ASP A 2 -9.79 5.34 -8.44
C ASP A 2 -9.86 3.92 -7.92
N GLU A 3 -8.80 3.16 -8.14
CA GLU A 3 -8.75 1.73 -7.84
C GLU A 3 -7.50 1.39 -7.03
N LEU A 4 -7.69 0.67 -5.91
CA LEU A 4 -6.59 0.07 -5.17
C LEU A 4 -6.36 -1.37 -5.66
N ALA A 5 -5.28 -1.60 -6.41
CA ALA A 5 -4.89 -2.92 -6.89
C ALA A 5 -4.00 -3.62 -5.86
N VAL A 6 -4.50 -4.70 -5.25
CA VAL A 6 -3.81 -5.41 -4.14
C VAL A 6 -3.19 -6.74 -4.60
N PHE A 7 -1.90 -6.92 -4.33
CA PHE A 7 -1.18 -8.16 -4.62
C PHE A 7 -1.47 -9.23 -3.55
N LYS A 8 -2.34 -10.20 -3.86
CA LYS A 8 -2.86 -11.20 -2.91
C LYS A 8 -1.85 -12.25 -2.44
N GLY A 9 -0.68 -12.34 -3.07
CA GLY A 9 0.38 -13.30 -2.74
C GLY A 9 1.51 -12.72 -1.89
N VAL A 10 1.32 -11.51 -1.34
CA VAL A 10 2.36 -10.76 -0.64
C VAL A 10 1.82 -10.25 0.68
N LEU A 11 2.62 -10.35 1.73
CA LEU A 11 2.29 -9.84 3.05
C LEU A 11 3.45 -9.06 3.65
N CYS A 12 3.21 -7.80 3.97
CA CYS A 12 4.11 -6.98 4.76
C CYS A 12 3.76 -7.14 6.24
N VAL A 13 4.75 -7.33 7.11
CA VAL A 13 4.55 -7.57 8.54
C VAL A 13 5.38 -6.62 9.40
N GLU A 14 4.87 -6.23 10.56
CA GLU A 14 5.68 -5.54 11.56
C GLU A 14 6.79 -6.45 12.11
N ALA A 15 7.84 -5.85 12.67
CA ALA A 15 8.92 -6.60 13.30
C ALA A 15 8.40 -7.41 14.50
N GLY A 16 8.86 -8.66 14.64
CA GLY A 16 8.50 -9.55 15.76
C GLY A 16 7.27 -10.42 15.53
N ILE A 17 6.61 -10.32 14.37
CA ILE A 17 5.52 -11.24 14.00
C ILE A 17 6.05 -12.65 13.75
N ASN A 18 5.39 -13.65 14.32
CA ASN A 18 5.70 -15.05 14.10
C ASN A 18 5.26 -15.48 12.68
N LEU A 19 6.23 -15.85 11.86
CA LEU A 19 6.00 -16.24 10.46
C LEU A 19 5.46 -17.67 10.28
N HIS A 20 5.48 -18.53 11.30
CA HIS A 20 5.07 -19.94 11.19
C HIS A 20 3.61 -20.13 10.76
N ASN A 21 2.74 -19.16 11.03
CA ASN A 21 1.33 -19.21 10.65
C ASN A 21 1.05 -18.61 9.26
N ILE A 22 2.08 -18.09 8.57
CA ILE A 22 1.95 -17.52 7.23
C ILE A 22 2.31 -18.62 6.21
N PRO A 23 1.40 -18.97 5.29
CA PRO A 23 1.64 -19.97 4.25
C PRO A 23 2.96 -19.75 3.50
N GLU A 24 3.62 -20.84 3.09
CA GLU A 24 4.93 -20.78 2.42
C GLU A 24 4.87 -20.16 1.02
N ASP A 25 3.70 -20.21 0.36
CA ASP A 25 3.45 -19.64 -0.96
C ASP A 25 3.27 -18.10 -0.95
N ILE A 26 3.29 -17.49 0.24
CA ILE A 26 3.18 -16.04 0.42
C ILE A 26 4.57 -15.41 0.59
N ASP A 27 4.85 -14.42 -0.24
CA ASP A 27 6.04 -13.58 -0.12
C ASP A 27 5.91 -12.68 1.11
N VAL A 28 6.91 -12.70 1.99
CA VAL A 28 6.89 -11.95 3.25
C VAL A 28 7.96 -10.88 3.27
N PHE A 29 7.52 -9.65 3.53
CA PHE A 29 8.39 -8.50 3.75
C PHE A 29 8.21 -7.97 5.17
N ARG A 30 9.31 -7.80 5.90
CA ARG A 30 9.27 -7.07 7.18
C ARG A 30 9.35 -5.58 6.92
N MET A 31 8.51 -4.84 7.63
CA MET A 31 8.54 -3.39 7.62
C MET A 31 9.57 -2.86 8.63
N ASP A 32 10.50 -2.04 8.15
CA ASP A 32 11.30 -1.17 9.00
C ASP A 32 10.70 0.24 9.02
N THR A 33 10.13 0.61 10.16
CA THR A 33 9.40 1.87 10.38
C THR A 33 10.25 2.95 11.06
N ARG A 34 11.57 2.74 11.17
CA ARG A 34 12.52 3.70 11.79
C ARG A 34 12.93 4.85 10.86
N VAL A 35 12.31 4.95 9.69
CA VAL A 35 12.49 6.02 8.72
C VAL A 35 11.60 7.22 9.07
N TYR A 36 10.84 7.75 8.13
CA TYR A 36 9.87 8.82 8.35
C TYR A 36 8.52 8.30 8.86
N GLN A 37 7.82 9.10 9.66
CA GLN A 37 6.49 8.75 10.16
C GLN A 37 5.53 8.42 9.00
N GLY A 38 4.80 7.31 9.13
CA GLY A 38 3.88 6.83 8.10
C GLY A 38 4.57 6.16 6.90
N HIS A 39 5.90 6.03 6.93
CA HIS A 39 6.66 5.34 5.89
C HIS A 39 7.45 4.16 6.48
N CYS A 40 7.84 3.24 5.60
CA CYS A 40 8.67 2.09 5.95
C CYS A 40 9.57 1.66 4.78
N ILE A 41 10.62 0.90 5.09
CA ILE A 41 11.37 0.09 4.13
C ILE A 41 10.87 -1.35 4.23
N LEU A 42 10.74 -2.04 3.09
CA LEU A 42 10.33 -3.43 3.03
C LEU A 42 11.54 -4.34 2.85
N LEU A 43 11.91 -5.06 3.91
CA LEU A 43 13.01 -6.03 3.90
C LEU A 43 12.47 -7.42 3.62
N GLN A 44 13.12 -8.15 2.74
CA GLN A 44 12.74 -9.50 2.38
C GLN A 44 13.05 -10.47 3.54
N GLU A 45 12.02 -11.13 4.07
CA GLU A 45 12.17 -12.16 5.11
C GLU A 45 12.17 -13.58 4.54
N ARG A 46 11.49 -13.77 3.40
CA ARG A 46 11.48 -15.01 2.64
C ARG A 46 11.87 -14.74 1.20
N PRO A 47 12.61 -15.65 0.55
CA PRO A 47 12.84 -15.56 -0.89
C PRO A 47 11.49 -15.42 -1.61
N ALA A 48 11.42 -14.50 -2.57
CA ALA A 48 10.22 -14.31 -3.36
C ALA A 48 9.97 -15.58 -4.18
N ASN A 49 8.73 -16.07 -4.19
CA ASN A 49 8.33 -17.27 -4.90
C ASN A 49 8.26 -17.08 -6.44
N ALA A 50 8.88 -16.01 -6.97
CA ALA A 50 8.86 -15.59 -8.38
C ALA A 50 7.45 -15.53 -8.99
N ARG A 51 6.44 -15.26 -8.16
CA ARG A 51 5.03 -15.20 -8.59
C ARG A 51 4.71 -13.94 -9.38
N TYR A 52 5.40 -12.85 -9.05
CA TYR A 52 5.21 -11.53 -9.64
C TYR A 52 6.56 -11.01 -10.10
N ASP A 53 6.72 -10.86 -11.42
CA ASP A 53 7.92 -10.27 -12.01
C ASP A 53 8.15 -8.86 -11.46
N GLU A 54 7.07 -8.12 -11.20
CA GLU A 54 7.12 -6.77 -10.65
C GLU A 54 7.80 -6.71 -9.27
N ILE A 55 7.69 -7.79 -8.49
CA ILE A 55 8.35 -7.89 -7.19
C ILE A 55 9.78 -8.33 -7.40
N THR A 56 10.01 -9.41 -8.15
CA THR A 56 11.35 -9.97 -8.35
C THR A 56 12.30 -8.96 -8.99
N ASN A 57 11.85 -8.21 -9.99
CA ASN A 57 12.65 -7.20 -10.68
C ASN A 57 12.90 -5.94 -9.83
N ALA A 58 12.10 -5.73 -8.79
CA ALA A 58 12.21 -4.58 -7.89
C ALA A 58 13.01 -4.85 -6.61
N LEU A 59 13.50 -6.08 -6.43
CA LEU A 59 14.39 -6.42 -5.31
C LEU A 59 15.80 -5.85 -5.56
N CYS A 60 16.37 -5.20 -4.55
CA CYS A 60 17.74 -4.71 -4.58
C CYS A 60 18.45 -4.92 -3.22
N ASP A 61 19.77 -4.87 -3.22
CA ASP A 61 20.59 -4.91 -2.00
C ASP A 61 20.62 -3.52 -1.35
N ASP A 62 20.49 -3.45 -0.02
CA ASP A 62 20.52 -2.20 0.74
C ASP A 62 21.94 -1.68 1.02
N GLY A 63 22.98 -2.38 0.57
CA GLY A 63 24.39 -2.12 0.84
C GLY A 63 24.89 -2.69 2.17
N TYR A 64 24.00 -3.27 2.97
CA TYR A 64 24.28 -3.88 4.28
C TYR A 64 23.99 -5.38 4.29
N GLY A 65 23.75 -5.97 3.12
CA GLY A 65 23.49 -7.40 2.94
C GLY A 65 22.04 -7.80 3.20
N ASN A 66 21.10 -6.85 3.29
CA ASN A 66 19.68 -7.16 3.24
C ASN A 66 19.16 -6.97 1.82
N VAL A 67 18.22 -7.83 1.43
CA VAL A 67 17.43 -7.62 0.22
C VAL A 67 16.20 -6.80 0.58
N ILE A 68 15.97 -5.70 -0.14
CA ILE A 68 14.85 -4.79 0.06
C ILE A 68 14.02 -4.70 -1.22
N LEU A 69 12.75 -4.32 -1.07
CA LEU A 69 11.87 -4.05 -2.20
C LEU A 69 11.83 -2.55 -2.49
N SER A 70 12.42 -2.15 -3.62
CA SER A 70 12.43 -0.76 -4.07
C SER A 70 11.03 -0.33 -4.52
N SER A 71 10.49 0.74 -3.92
CA SER A 71 9.17 1.27 -4.29
C SER A 71 9.17 1.85 -5.70
N SER A 72 10.23 2.55 -6.08
CA SER A 72 10.38 3.13 -7.42
C SER A 72 10.44 2.07 -8.52
N LEU A 73 11.32 1.06 -8.36
CA LEU A 73 11.44 -0.03 -9.33
C LEU A 73 10.15 -0.84 -9.41
N PHE A 74 9.51 -1.13 -8.27
CA PHE A 74 8.24 -1.83 -8.24
C PHE A 74 7.15 -1.08 -9.01
N LEU A 75 7.06 0.23 -8.84
CA LEU A 75 6.07 1.05 -9.53
C LEU A 75 6.37 1.17 -11.04
N ASP A 76 7.65 1.20 -11.44
CA ASP A 76 8.07 1.16 -12.84
C ASP A 76 7.67 -0.17 -13.50
N GLU A 77 7.91 -1.30 -12.84
CA GLU A 77 7.52 -2.62 -13.33
C GLU A 77 5.99 -2.78 -13.42
N CYS A 78 5.25 -2.31 -12.41
CA CYS A 78 3.79 -2.31 -12.45
C CYS A 78 3.25 -1.49 -13.64
N GLN A 79 3.85 -0.34 -13.92
CA GLN A 79 3.47 0.49 -15.06
C GLN A 79 3.81 -0.22 -16.38
N ALA A 80 5.00 -0.80 -16.50
CA ALA A 80 5.41 -1.55 -17.69
C ALA A 80 4.50 -2.76 -17.96
N ALA A 81 4.13 -3.51 -16.91
CA ALA A 81 3.20 -4.62 -17.02
C ALA A 81 1.84 -4.18 -17.54
N MET A 82 1.29 -3.08 -17.03
CA MET A 82 0.00 -2.54 -17.50
C MET A 82 0.06 -2.08 -18.96
N THR A 83 1.15 -1.44 -19.39
CA THR A 83 1.33 -1.04 -20.79
C THR A 83 1.37 -2.24 -21.74
N LYS A 84 1.87 -3.42 -21.32
CA LYS A 84 1.82 -4.63 -22.16
C LYS A 84 0.40 -5.12 -22.41
N TYR A 85 -0.51 -5.01 -21.43
CA TYR A 85 -1.92 -5.39 -21.59
C TYR A 85 -2.69 -4.45 -22.53
N HIS A 86 -2.18 -3.23 -22.77
CA HIS A 86 -2.77 -2.26 -23.70
C HIS A 86 -2.65 -2.67 -25.17
N GLU A 87 -1.59 -3.41 -25.53
CA GLU A 87 -1.35 -3.92 -26.88
C GLU A 87 -2.45 -4.90 -27.37
N LEU A 88 -3.38 -5.28 -26.49
CA LEU A 88 -4.58 -6.07 -26.80
C LEU A 88 -5.76 -5.25 -27.37
N GLY A 89 -5.57 -3.96 -27.68
CA GLY A 89 -6.45 -3.21 -28.58
C GLY A 89 -7.40 -2.18 -27.95
N PHE A 90 -7.15 -1.72 -26.72
CA PHE A 90 -7.90 -0.62 -26.09
C PHE A 90 -7.11 0.68 -26.18
N PRO A 91 -7.67 1.83 -26.57
CA PRO A 91 -6.95 3.10 -26.56
C PRO A 91 -6.87 3.65 -25.13
N VAL A 92 -5.90 3.15 -24.36
CA VAL A 92 -5.47 3.73 -23.08
C VAL A 92 -4.31 4.70 -23.31
N VAL A 93 -4.36 5.87 -22.70
CA VAL A 93 -3.25 6.83 -22.63
C VAL A 93 -2.75 6.89 -21.19
N TYR A 94 -1.46 6.62 -20.98
CA TYR A 94 -0.82 6.75 -19.65
C TYR A 94 -0.28 8.16 -19.49
N HIS A 95 -0.45 8.71 -18.28
CA HIS A 95 0.02 10.06 -17.95
C HIS A 95 1.25 10.03 -17.05
N GLU A 96 1.92 11.18 -16.90
CA GLU A 96 3.00 11.31 -15.93
C GLU A 96 2.50 11.02 -14.52
N ARG A 97 3.27 10.24 -13.77
CA ARG A 97 2.91 9.84 -12.40
C ARG A 97 3.03 11.02 -11.44
N ALA A 98 2.09 11.10 -10.51
CA ALA A 98 2.16 11.97 -9.34
C ALA A 98 1.91 11.15 -8.06
N GLY A 99 2.98 10.83 -7.33
CA GLY A 99 2.90 10.00 -6.12
C GLY A 99 2.74 8.51 -6.45
N PRO A 100 1.87 7.76 -5.74
CA PRO A 100 1.77 6.30 -5.89
C PRO A 100 0.81 5.84 -7.00
N SER A 101 0.15 6.77 -7.71
CA SER A 101 -0.82 6.41 -8.75
C SER A 101 -0.14 6.17 -10.10
N ILE A 102 -0.76 5.29 -10.88
CA ILE A 102 -0.50 5.08 -12.30
C ILE A 102 -1.72 5.63 -13.04
N PRO A 103 -1.68 6.93 -13.41
CA PRO A 103 -2.79 7.60 -14.06
C PRO A 103 -2.92 7.15 -15.51
N MET A 104 -4.15 6.90 -15.93
CA MET A 104 -4.46 6.51 -17.30
C MET A 104 -5.81 7.05 -17.76
N SER A 105 -6.03 7.10 -19.07
CA SER A 105 -7.28 7.56 -19.67
C SER A 105 -7.74 6.61 -20.75
N LEU A 106 -8.99 6.17 -20.68
CA LEU A 106 -9.61 5.32 -21.67
C LEU A 106 -10.36 6.21 -22.68
N TYR A 107 -10.04 6.06 -23.97
CA TYR A 107 -10.60 6.86 -25.08
C TYR A 107 -10.49 8.39 -24.87
N ASP A 108 -9.48 8.88 -24.13
CA ASP A 108 -9.32 10.30 -23.72
C ASP A 108 -10.54 10.92 -23.01
N MET A 109 -11.48 10.09 -22.54
CA MET A 109 -12.73 10.55 -21.91
C MET A 109 -12.84 10.12 -20.45
N VAL A 110 -12.31 8.94 -20.10
CA VAL A 110 -12.47 8.39 -18.76
C VAL A 110 -11.11 8.30 -18.08
N HIS A 111 -10.88 9.17 -17.10
CA HIS A 111 -9.67 9.15 -16.26
C HIS A 111 -9.77 8.04 -15.20
N HIS A 112 -8.71 7.27 -15.05
CA HIS A 112 -8.54 6.22 -14.06
C HIS A 112 -7.22 6.39 -13.33
N ASP A 113 -7.26 6.36 -12.00
CA ASP A 113 -6.08 6.35 -11.16
C ASP A 113 -5.96 5.00 -10.46
N LYS A 114 -4.96 4.22 -10.87
CA LYS A 114 -4.64 2.94 -10.21
C LYS A 114 -3.54 3.14 -9.19
N VAL A 115 -3.78 2.75 -7.96
CA VAL A 115 -2.76 2.67 -6.90
C VAL A 115 -2.50 1.21 -6.60
N VAL A 116 -1.28 0.76 -6.86
CA VAL A 116 -0.84 -0.59 -6.46
C VAL A 116 -0.49 -0.61 -4.98
N ALA A 117 -0.84 -1.68 -4.30
CA ALA A 117 -0.60 -1.82 -2.86
C ALA A 117 -0.32 -3.25 -2.43
N LEU A 118 0.45 -3.37 -1.36
CA LEU A 118 0.73 -4.64 -0.68
C LEU A 118 -0.02 -4.66 0.65
N ARG A 119 -0.60 -5.81 0.99
CA ARG A 119 -1.30 -5.96 2.28
C ARG A 119 -0.30 -5.90 3.42
N CYS A 120 -0.67 -5.22 4.49
CA CYS A 120 0.16 -5.02 5.66
C CYS A 120 -0.54 -5.50 6.94
N HIS A 121 0.19 -6.27 7.74
CA HIS A 121 -0.18 -6.65 9.10
C HIS A 121 0.58 -5.79 10.11
N TYR A 122 -0.08 -4.75 10.62
CA TYR A 122 0.49 -3.79 11.57
C TYR A 122 -0.36 -3.70 12.85
N PRO A 123 -0.40 -4.77 13.67
CA PRO A 123 -1.27 -4.82 14.83
C PRO A 123 -0.91 -3.79 15.91
N SER A 124 0.37 -3.47 16.12
CA SER A 124 0.77 -2.52 17.18
C SER A 124 0.18 -1.12 16.98
N ILE A 125 0.20 -0.58 15.76
CA ILE A 125 -0.39 0.74 15.47
C ILE A 125 -1.92 0.70 15.53
N LEU A 126 -2.55 -0.38 15.05
CA LEU A 126 -4.00 -0.54 15.06
C LEU A 126 -4.55 -0.70 16.49
N GLN A 127 -3.85 -1.44 17.34
CA GLN A 127 -4.20 -1.58 18.75
C GLN A 127 -3.99 -0.27 19.51
N LYS A 128 -2.87 0.43 19.26
CA LYS A 128 -2.62 1.76 19.83
C LYS A 128 -3.68 2.76 19.39
N TRP A 129 -4.13 2.69 18.13
CA TRP A 129 -5.27 3.47 17.66
C TRP A 129 -6.51 3.08 18.46
N ALA A 130 -6.93 1.81 18.45
CA ALA A 130 -8.15 1.33 19.10
C ALA A 130 -8.26 1.70 20.59
N ALA A 131 -7.13 1.73 21.32
CA ALA A 131 -7.08 2.07 22.73
C ALA A 131 -7.25 3.57 23.06
N ARG A 132 -7.26 4.48 22.07
CA ARG A 132 -7.39 5.93 22.33
C ARG A 132 -8.77 6.25 22.92
N PRO A 133 -8.84 7.07 24.00
CA PRO A 133 -10.10 7.59 24.52
C PRO A 133 -10.85 8.35 23.43
N ARG A 134 -12.14 8.03 23.25
CA ARG A 134 -12.98 8.62 22.21
C ARG A 134 -14.46 8.52 22.54
N TYR A 135 -15.26 9.43 21.99
CA TYR A 135 -16.72 9.35 21.98
C TYR A 135 -17.28 8.85 20.64
N TRP A 136 -16.46 8.90 19.58
CA TRP A 136 -16.76 8.38 18.25
C TRP A 136 -15.49 7.79 17.63
N PRO A 137 -15.57 6.71 16.81
CA PRO A 137 -16.79 5.96 16.50
C PRO A 137 -17.14 4.97 17.63
N SER A 138 -18.25 4.26 17.48
CA SER A 138 -18.68 3.24 18.45
C SER A 138 -17.64 2.10 18.58
N PRO A 139 -17.61 1.37 19.72
CA PRO A 139 -16.67 0.26 19.90
C PRO A 139 -16.75 -0.81 18.80
N ASP A 140 -17.92 -1.04 18.22
CA ASP A 140 -18.09 -2.03 17.14
C ASP A 140 -17.47 -1.57 15.83
N ILE A 141 -17.57 -0.28 15.52
CA ILE A 141 -16.89 0.32 14.37
C ILE A 141 -15.38 0.31 14.59
N VAL A 142 -14.89 0.58 15.81
CA VAL A 142 -13.46 0.44 16.13
C VAL A 142 -12.98 -0.97 15.84
N LYS A 143 -13.68 -2.01 16.31
CA LYS A 143 -13.32 -3.41 16.03
C LYS A 143 -13.33 -3.71 14.54
N LYS A 144 -14.33 -3.20 13.80
CA LYS A 144 -14.43 -3.36 12.35
C LYS A 144 -13.23 -2.74 11.65
N VAL A 145 -12.87 -1.50 11.97
CA VAL A 145 -11.71 -0.80 11.38
C VAL A 145 -10.42 -1.56 11.64
N VAL A 146 -10.19 -2.04 12.87
CA VAL A 146 -9.00 -2.86 13.19
C VAL A 146 -8.95 -4.14 12.36
N SER A 147 -10.10 -4.76 12.06
CA SER A 147 -10.16 -5.99 11.27
C SER A 147 -9.87 -5.82 9.77
N LEU A 148 -10.05 -4.60 9.24
CA LEU A 148 -9.84 -4.30 7.81
C LEU A 148 -8.36 -4.26 7.43
N GLY A 149 -7.46 -4.16 8.41
CA GLY A 149 -6.01 -4.20 8.20
C GLY A 149 -5.44 -2.88 7.66
N ALA A 150 -4.25 -2.98 7.08
CA ALA A 150 -3.52 -1.85 6.51
C ALA A 150 -2.90 -2.25 5.17
N TYR A 151 -2.37 -1.27 4.45
CA TYR A 151 -1.65 -1.47 3.20
C TYR A 151 -0.40 -0.60 3.16
N VAL A 152 0.53 -0.96 2.28
CA VAL A 152 1.65 -0.09 1.90
C VAL A 152 1.59 0.21 0.41
N THR A 153 1.92 1.44 0.04
CA THR A 153 1.91 1.96 -1.33
C THR A 153 3.31 2.42 -1.72
N PRO A 154 3.72 2.25 -2.98
CA PRO A 154 5.09 2.53 -3.43
C PRO A 154 5.30 4.03 -3.66
N VAL A 155 5.34 4.80 -2.57
CA VAL A 155 5.71 6.21 -2.58
C VAL A 155 6.52 6.51 -1.34
N GLY A 156 7.72 7.07 -1.55
CA GLY A 156 8.57 7.50 -0.47
C GLY A 156 8.25 8.90 0.04
N PHE A 157 8.86 9.24 1.16
CA PHE A 157 8.70 10.55 1.76
C PHE A 157 9.38 11.61 0.89
N ARG A 158 8.65 12.69 0.56
CA ARG A 158 9.07 13.69 -0.44
C ARG A 158 10.47 14.28 -0.19
N HIS A 159 10.85 14.43 1.07
CA HIS A 159 12.11 15.03 1.49
C HIS A 159 13.17 14.00 1.93
N SER A 160 12.90 12.71 1.73
CA SER A 160 13.86 11.64 2.00
C SER A 160 14.86 11.50 0.85
N GLU A 161 16.13 11.31 1.19
CA GLU A 161 17.17 10.88 0.24
C GLU A 161 16.91 9.43 -0.25
N TYR A 162 16.21 8.64 0.57
CA TYR A 162 15.88 7.23 0.32
C TYR A 162 14.45 7.04 -0.20
N LYS A 163 13.78 8.10 -0.67
CA LYS A 163 12.39 8.06 -1.16
C LYS A 163 12.12 6.99 -2.25
N HIS A 164 13.15 6.51 -2.93
CA HIS A 164 13.06 5.52 -3.99
C HIS A 164 12.91 4.08 -3.48
N ILE A 165 13.19 3.82 -2.21
CA ILE A 165 13.01 2.52 -1.53
C ILE A 165 11.97 2.55 -0.41
N GLU A 166 11.44 3.72 -0.10
CA GLU A 166 10.45 3.92 0.95
C GLU A 166 9.02 3.66 0.44
N TRP A 167 8.20 3.13 1.33
CA TRP A 167 6.79 2.81 1.11
C TRP A 167 5.94 3.56 2.11
N ARG A 168 4.77 4.04 1.68
CA ARG A 168 3.83 4.75 2.55
C ARG A 168 2.76 3.81 3.06
N ILE A 169 2.59 3.79 4.38
CA ILE A 169 1.54 3.03 5.08
C ILE A 169 0.21 3.78 4.94
N CYS A 170 -0.86 3.04 4.63
CA CYS A 170 -2.20 3.59 4.49
C CYS A 170 -3.27 2.65 5.07
N PHE A 171 -4.39 3.26 5.48
CA PHE A 171 -5.51 2.59 6.14
C PHE A 171 -6.83 2.84 5.40
N ASN A 172 -6.75 2.99 4.08
CA ASN A 172 -7.85 3.44 3.21
C ASN A 172 -9.17 2.68 3.40
N THR A 173 -9.15 1.36 3.62
CA THR A 173 -10.38 0.59 3.90
C THR A 173 -10.97 0.93 5.26
N GLY A 174 -10.13 1.10 6.28
CA GLY A 174 -10.52 1.57 7.60
C GLY A 174 -11.03 3.01 7.58
N GLU A 175 -10.37 3.89 6.83
CA GLU A 175 -10.77 5.28 6.62
C GLU A 175 -12.13 5.37 5.92
N ALA A 176 -12.35 4.62 4.84
CA ALA A 176 -13.65 4.54 4.17
C ALA A 176 -14.75 4.04 5.11
N GLN A 177 -14.44 3.07 5.98
CA GLN A 177 -15.39 2.61 6.99
C GLN A 177 -15.73 3.68 8.02
N LEU A 178 -14.78 4.54 8.39
CA LEU A 178 -14.99 5.66 9.29
C LEU A 178 -15.84 6.75 8.63
N VAL A 179 -15.56 7.09 7.38
CA VAL A 179 -16.35 8.07 6.60
C VAL A 179 -17.79 7.62 6.46
N ASN A 180 -18.01 6.32 6.18
CA ASN A 180 -19.35 5.74 6.08
C ASN A 180 -20.12 5.69 7.42
N ASP A 181 -19.45 5.93 8.56
CA ASP A 181 -20.04 5.98 9.90
C ASP A 181 -20.26 7.42 10.41
N LEU A 182 -19.92 8.42 9.60
CA LEU A 182 -20.18 9.83 9.94
C LEU A 182 -21.68 10.11 9.92
N HIS A 183 -22.16 10.88 10.88
CA HIS A 183 -23.52 11.41 10.85
C HIS A 183 -23.62 12.66 9.94
N ASP A 184 -24.82 13.04 9.53
CA ASP A 184 -25.06 14.10 8.53
C ASP A 184 -24.25 15.39 8.74
N THR A 185 -24.18 15.92 9.96
CA THR A 185 -23.38 17.12 10.26
C THR A 185 -21.88 16.88 10.08
N GLN A 186 -21.35 15.72 10.48
CA GLN A 186 -19.93 15.38 10.28
C GLN A 186 -19.62 15.24 8.78
N THR A 187 -20.48 14.54 8.03
CA THR A 187 -20.31 14.39 6.57
C THR A 187 -20.31 15.74 5.87
N LYS A 188 -21.20 16.66 6.27
CA LYS A 188 -21.23 18.01 5.70
C LYS A 188 -19.95 18.79 5.98
N VAL A 189 -19.36 18.65 7.16
CA VAL A 189 -18.08 19.29 7.49
C VAL A 189 -16.93 18.64 6.72
N ASP A 190 -16.91 17.31 6.61
CA ASP A 190 -15.89 16.55 5.90
C ASP A 190 -15.81 16.93 4.41
N VAL A 191 -16.95 17.17 3.75
CA VAL A 191 -17.00 17.59 2.33
C VAL A 191 -16.55 19.05 2.12
N ILE A 192 -16.57 19.89 3.15
CA ILE A 192 -16.23 21.32 3.05
C ILE A 192 -14.74 21.58 3.34
N LEU A 193 -14.06 20.66 4.06
CA LEU A 193 -12.64 20.74 4.43
C LEU A 193 -11.73 20.15 3.36
#